data_AF-A0A962MLW5-F1
#
_entry.id   AF-A0A962MLW5-F1
#
_cell.length_a   1.000
_cell.length_b   1.000
_cell.length_c   1.000
_cell.angle_alpha   90.00
_cell.angle_beta   90.00
_cell.angle_gamma   90.00
#
_symmetry.space_group_name_H-M   'P 1'
#
loop_
_entity.id
_entity.type
_entity.pdbx_description
1 polymer ?
#
loop_
_entity_poly.entity_id
_entity_poly.type
_entity_poly.pdbx_seq_one_letter_code
_entity_poly.pdbx_strand_id
1 'polypeptide(L)'
;MWTKEKPYEGTIVQGCLCCPSVLPVACLDTVVAVGFGIAQITKDGEVIFDEMEAQDTPWDEFPTLRKFEEMAKVDPDHDWRMNLFGPLR
;
A
#
# COMPACT_ATOMS: atom_id res chain seq x y z
N MET A 1 -15.35 -7.17 14.70
CA MET A 1 -15.02 -5.91 15.40
C MET A 1 -13.53 -5.62 15.17
N TRP A 2 -13.23 -4.75 14.22
CA TRP A 2 -11.87 -4.30 13.94
C TRP A 2 -11.33 -3.45 15.10
N THR A 3 -10.04 -3.59 15.42
CA THR A 3 -9.35 -2.78 16.43
C THR A 3 -8.15 -2.09 15.79
N LYS A 4 -8.03 -0.78 15.98
CA LYS A 4 -6.89 -0.01 15.47
C LYS A 4 -5.65 -0.36 16.27
N GLU A 5 -4.72 -1.07 15.64
CA GLU A 5 -3.40 -1.32 16.21
C GLU A 5 -2.55 -0.05 16.20
N LYS A 6 -1.60 0.04 17.14
CA LYS A 6 -0.61 1.13 17.14
C LYS A 6 0.38 0.93 16.00
N PRO A 7 0.81 2.00 15.31
CA PRO A 7 1.95 1.92 14.41
C PRO A 7 3.19 1.37 15.13
N TYR A 8 4.05 0.68 14.39
CA TYR A 8 5.32 0.20 14.94
C TYR A 8 6.20 1.38 15.40
N GLU A 9 6.77 1.29 16.61
CA GLU A 9 7.52 2.38 17.26
C GLU A 9 9.05 2.30 17.10
N GLY A 10 9.58 1.24 16.47
CA GLY A 10 11.01 1.09 16.23
C GLY A 10 11.48 1.76 14.93
N THR A 11 12.80 1.78 14.72
CA THR A 11 13.38 2.25 13.45
C THR A 11 13.09 1.24 12.34
N ILE A 12 12.29 1.64 11.35
CA ILE A 12 12.04 0.85 10.15
C ILE A 12 13.12 1.22 9.12
N VAL A 13 14.12 0.35 8.98
CA VAL A 13 15.12 0.44 7.91
C VAL A 13 14.58 -0.38 6.74
N GLN A 14 14.03 0.31 5.75
CA GLN A 14 13.46 -0.28 4.55
C GLN A 14 13.92 0.55 3.34
N GLY A 15 14.48 -0.12 2.33
CA GLY A 15 15.10 0.51 1.17
C GLY A 15 16.62 0.29 1.07
N CYS A 16 17.31 1.19 0.37
CA CYS A 16 18.76 1.11 0.18
C CYS A 16 19.55 1.38 1.46
N LEU A 17 20.80 0.91 1.54
CA LEU A 17 21.69 1.14 2.69
C LEU A 17 21.86 2.62 3.08
N CYS A 18 21.66 3.53 2.12
CA CYS A 18 21.84 4.98 2.29
C CYS A 18 20.52 5.74 2.44
N CYS A 19 19.39 5.05 2.39
CA CYS A 19 18.07 5.64 2.42
C CYS A 19 17.69 5.95 3.89
N PRO A 20 17.02 7.08 4.18
CA PRO A 20 16.56 7.38 5.54
C PRO A 20 15.49 6.36 5.99
N SER A 21 15.29 6.24 7.30
CA SER A 21 14.21 5.41 7.85
C SER A 21 12.85 5.84 7.30
N VAL A 22 12.02 4.87 6.95
CA VAL A 22 10.66 5.15 6.45
C VAL A 22 9.73 5.51 7.61
N LEU A 23 8.70 6.29 7.29
CA LEU A 23 7.67 6.64 8.25
C LEU A 23 6.82 5.40 8.61
N PRO A 24 6.40 5.25 9.87
CA PRO A 24 5.60 4.11 10.32
C PRO A 24 4.15 4.12 9.82
N VAL A 25 3.71 5.24 9.24
CA VAL A 25 2.38 5.43 8.67
C VAL A 25 2.54 5.94 7.23
N ALA A 26 1.93 5.24 6.28
CA ALA A 26 1.94 5.64 4.88
C ALA A 26 1.14 6.93 4.65
N CYS A 27 1.58 7.77 3.71
CA CYS A 27 0.82 8.93 3.28
C CYS A 27 -0.37 8.48 2.42
N LEU A 28 -1.54 9.09 2.58
CA LEU A 28 -2.69 8.76 1.73
C LEU A 28 -2.47 9.11 0.25
N ASP A 29 -1.55 10.03 -0.03
CA ASP A 29 -1.19 10.41 -1.40
C ASP A 29 -0.09 9.52 -1.99
N THR A 30 0.34 8.46 -1.27
CA THR A 30 1.22 7.43 -1.81
C THR A 30 0.54 6.71 -2.98
N VAL A 31 1.17 6.75 -4.15
CA VAL A 31 0.77 5.95 -5.32
C VAL A 31 0.98 4.47 -5.01
N VAL A 32 -0.01 3.63 -5.32
CA VAL A 32 0.07 2.18 -5.09
C VAL A 32 0.79 1.52 -6.26
N ALA A 33 2.10 1.74 -6.33
CA ALA A 33 3.00 1.20 -7.34
C ALA A 33 4.41 1.04 -6.74
N VAL A 34 5.13 -0.01 -7.10
CA VAL A 34 6.55 -0.17 -6.75
C VAL A 34 7.49 0.01 -7.95
N GLY A 35 6.95 0.10 -9.18
CA GLY A 35 7.69 0.31 -10.42
C GLY A 35 8.53 -0.89 -10.89
N PHE A 36 9.12 -1.65 -9.97
CA PHE A 36 9.79 -2.92 -10.24
C PHE A 36 9.36 -3.98 -9.21
N GLY A 37 8.40 -4.82 -9.58
CA GLY A 37 7.71 -5.73 -8.67
C GLY A 37 6.20 -5.61 -8.85
N ILE A 38 5.46 -5.90 -7.77
CA ILE A 38 3.99 -5.84 -7.77
C ILE A 38 3.48 -5.15 -6.50
N ALA A 39 2.71 -4.08 -6.65
CA ALA A 39 1.83 -3.55 -5.61
C ALA A 39 0.40 -4.09 -5.79
N GLN A 40 -0.19 -4.58 -4.69
CA GLN A 40 -1.56 -5.08 -4.68
C GLN A 40 -2.36 -4.52 -3.50
N ILE A 41 -3.65 -4.35 -3.71
CA ILE A 41 -4.63 -4.17 -2.64
C ILE A 41 -5.49 -5.42 -2.57
N THR A 42 -5.60 -6.01 -1.39
CA THR A 42 -6.46 -7.17 -1.14
C THR A 42 -7.58 -6.84 -0.16
N LYS A 43 -8.75 -7.42 -0.38
CA LYS A 43 -9.89 -7.47 0.55
C LYS A 43 -10.17 -8.94 0.88
N ASP A 44 -10.05 -9.33 2.15
CA ASP A 44 -10.15 -10.72 2.61
C ASP A 44 -9.25 -11.71 1.85
N GLY A 45 -8.09 -11.22 1.39
CA GLY A 45 -7.15 -11.99 0.58
C GLY A 45 -7.45 -12.03 -0.92
N GLU A 46 -8.60 -11.52 -1.38
CA GLU A 46 -8.90 -11.36 -2.80
C GLU A 46 -8.28 -10.06 -3.34
N VAL A 47 -7.64 -10.12 -4.51
CA VAL A 47 -6.98 -8.97 -5.13
C VAL A 47 -8.05 -8.04 -5.75
N ILE A 48 -8.10 -6.80 -5.28
CA ILE A 48 -9.01 -5.74 -5.77
C ILE A 48 -8.26 -4.77 -6.70
N PHE A 49 -6.95 -4.68 -6.54
CA PHE A 49 -6.07 -3.91 -7.41
C PHE A 49 -4.72 -4.64 -7.54
N ASP A 50 -4.22 -4.70 -8.77
CA ASP A 50 -2.92 -5.24 -9.12
C ASP A 50 -2.19 -4.26 -10.06
N GLU A 51 -1.02 -3.78 -9.64
CA GLU A 51 -0.17 -2.88 -10.44
C GLU A 51 0.18 -3.46 -11.81
N MET A 52 0.41 -4.79 -11.91
CA MET A 52 0.78 -5.41 -13.20
C MET A 52 -0.39 -5.41 -14.18
N GLU A 53 -1.62 -5.54 -13.69
CA GLU A 53 -2.83 -5.43 -14.53
C GLU A 53 -3.09 -3.97 -14.95
N ALA A 54 -2.54 -3.01 -14.22
CA ALA A 54 -2.67 -1.58 -14.49
C ALA A 54 -1.53 -0.99 -15.35
N GLN A 55 -0.68 -1.82 -15.98
CA GLN A 55 0.53 -1.39 -16.71
C GLN A 55 0.29 -0.35 -17.83
N ASP A 56 -0.90 -0.33 -18.43
CA ASP A 56 -1.26 0.61 -19.51
C ASP A 56 -1.85 1.93 -18.97
N THR A 57 -2.00 2.05 -17.65
CA THR A 57 -2.54 3.25 -16.98
C THR A 57 -1.46 4.33 -16.95
N PRO A 58 -1.76 5.56 -17.41
CA PRO A 58 -0.86 6.70 -17.24
C PRO A 58 -0.49 6.93 -15.76
N TRP A 59 0.74 7.38 -15.50
CA TRP A 59 1.23 7.55 -14.12
C TRP A 59 0.39 8.53 -13.28
N ASP A 60 -0.17 9.56 -13.90
CA ASP A 60 -1.05 10.55 -13.27
C ASP A 60 -2.47 10.03 -13.00
N GLU A 61 -2.83 8.88 -13.57
CA GLU A 61 -4.10 8.19 -13.35
C GLU A 61 -3.98 6.99 -12.39
N PHE A 62 -2.75 6.65 -11.98
CA PHE A 62 -2.50 5.55 -11.06
C PHE A 62 -3.13 5.83 -9.68
N PRO A 63 -3.79 4.83 -9.05
CA PRO A 63 -4.50 5.06 -7.81
C PRO A 63 -3.54 5.32 -6.64
N THR A 64 -3.95 6.23 -5.75
CA THR A 64 -3.30 6.45 -4.46
C THR A 64 -3.95 5.62 -3.36
N LEU A 65 -3.24 5.46 -2.24
CA LEU A 65 -3.72 4.77 -1.05
C LEU A 65 -5.05 5.36 -0.54
N ARG A 66 -5.25 6.67 -0.70
CA ARG A 66 -6.51 7.38 -0.37
C ARG A 66 -7.74 6.71 -0.94
N LYS A 67 -7.69 6.27 -2.21
CA LYS A 67 -8.82 5.62 -2.88
C LYS A 67 -9.26 4.39 -2.10
N PHE A 68 -8.31 3.54 -1.73
CA PHE A 68 -8.56 2.28 -1.06
C PHE A 68 -8.91 2.47 0.41
N GLU A 69 -8.34 3.48 1.07
CA GLU A 69 -8.68 3.82 2.45
C GLU A 69 -10.14 4.29 2.57
N GLU A 70 -10.64 5.10 1.62
CA GLU A 70 -12.06 5.48 1.61
C GLU A 70 -12.98 4.28 1.29
N MET A 71 -12.53 3.30 0.49
CA MET A 71 -13.25 2.04 0.29
C MET A 71 -13.29 1.21 1.58
N ALA A 72 -12.18 1.06 2.28
CA ALA A 72 -12.09 0.32 3.54
C ALA A 72 -12.92 0.99 4.66
N LYS A 73 -13.01 2.33 4.66
CA LYS A 73 -13.79 3.09 5.65
C LYS A 73 -15.30 2.85 5.56
N VAL A 74 -15.84 2.66 4.36
CA VAL A 74 -17.26 2.31 4.18
C VAL A 74 -17.52 0.82 4.36
N ASP A 75 -16.46 0.03 4.47
CA ASP A 75 -16.50 -1.43 4.53
C ASP A 75 -15.52 -2.02 5.59
N PRO A 76 -15.68 -1.62 6.88
CA PRO A 76 -14.66 -1.81 7.91
C PRO A 76 -14.60 -3.22 8.51
N ASP A 77 -15.56 -4.09 8.18
CA ASP A 77 -15.64 -5.46 8.70
C ASP A 77 -14.82 -6.47 7.90
N HIS A 78 -14.11 -6.02 6.87
CA HIS A 78 -13.24 -6.83 6.02
C HIS A 78 -11.75 -6.52 6.25
N ASP A 79 -10.88 -7.48 5.92
CA ASP A 79 -9.43 -7.32 6.04
C ASP A 79 -8.86 -6.68 4.77
N TRP A 80 -8.53 -5.39 4.85
CA TRP A 80 -7.91 -4.63 3.77
C TRP A 80 -6.40 -4.58 3.97
N ARG A 81 -5.63 -4.96 2.93
CA ARG A 81 -4.17 -4.92 2.98
C ARG A 81 -3.56 -4.36 1.71
N MET A 82 -2.51 -3.55 1.89
CA MET A 82 -1.60 -3.17 0.82
C MET A 82 -0.36 -4.07 0.87
N ASN A 83 -0.19 -4.91 -0.14
CA ASN A 83 0.95 -5.80 -0.29
C ASN A 83 1.90 -5.22 -1.32
N LEU A 84 3.17 -5.04 -0.97
CA LEU A 84 4.20 -4.55 -1.90
C LEU A 84 5.28 -5.63 -2.02
N PHE A 85 5.31 -6.29 -3.18
CA PHE A 85 6.26 -7.33 -3.55
C PHE A 85 7.29 -6.74 -4.52
N GLY A 86 8.22 -5.96 -3.99
CA GLY A 86 9.35 -5.40 -4.73
C GLY A 86 10.68 -5.92 -4.17
N PRO A 87 11.73 -6.07 -5.00
CA PRO A 87 13.08 -6.34 -4.51
C PRO A 87 13.69 -5.11 -3.82
N LEU A 88 13.11 -3.93 -4.04
CA LEU A 88 13.42 -2.66 -3.42
C LEU A 88 12.09 -2.02 -3.00
N ARG A 89 12.06 -1.33 -1.88
CA ARG A 89 10.89 -0.61 -1.36
C ARG A 89 11.31 0.74 -0.81
#